data_AF-A0A1G1ITB1-F1
#
_entry.id   AF-A0A1G1ITB1-F1
#
_cell.length_a   1.000
_cell.length_b   1.000
_cell.length_c   1.000
_cell.angle_alpha   90.00
_cell.angle_beta   90.00
_cell.angle_gamma   90.00
#
_symmetry.space_group_name_H-M   'P 1'
#
loop_
_entity.id
_entity.type
_entity.pdbx_description
1 polymer ?
#
loop_
_entity_poly.entity_id
_entity_poly.type
_entity_poly.pdbx_seq_one_letter_code
_entity_poly.pdbx_strand_id
1 'polypeptide(L)'
;MISNNHEFKGGYSSGFTLLELLIVVIIIGILSTIALPQYTQTIEKARSGEAIINIGAIRVALDRYWYQNGALPANDNFTALDVDNPNNITNKLYLYSFKDNGTTSTKRKYNVNAIRLGNPDTWVKWNQTDNVTGKITRSENLGGPTS
;
A
#
# COMPACT_ATOMS: atom_id res chain seq x y z
N MET A 1 35.60 3.82 75.81
CA MET A 1 34.74 2.84 75.12
C MET A 1 34.50 3.32 73.70
N ILE A 2 35.07 2.58 72.74
CA ILE A 2 34.73 2.36 71.33
C ILE A 2 34.32 3.58 70.48
N SER A 3 35.25 4.02 69.62
CA SER A 3 35.00 4.87 68.44
C SER A 3 34.50 3.98 67.29
N ASN A 4 33.26 4.18 66.82
CA ASN A 4 32.72 3.49 65.65
C ASN A 4 33.09 4.28 64.38
N ASN A 5 34.10 3.81 63.65
CA ASN A 5 34.33 4.24 62.27
C ASN A 5 33.30 3.58 61.36
N HIS A 6 32.29 4.34 60.93
CA HIS A 6 31.48 3.96 59.78
C HIS A 6 32.29 4.18 58.51
N GLU A 7 32.90 3.11 58.01
CA GLU A 7 33.58 3.06 56.72
C GLU A 7 32.50 3.20 55.61
N PHE A 8 32.38 4.40 55.03
CA PHE A 8 31.54 4.61 53.86
C PHE A 8 32.18 3.91 52.66
N LYS A 9 31.70 2.70 52.35
CA LYS A 9 31.96 2.03 51.08
C LYS A 9 31.34 2.84 49.95
N GLY A 10 32.15 3.63 49.24
CA GLY A 10 31.76 4.28 47.99
C GLY A 10 31.42 3.22 46.94
N GLY A 11 30.13 3.07 46.63
CA GLY A 11 29.68 2.26 45.49
C GLY A 11 30.13 2.94 44.19
N TYR A 12 30.78 2.17 43.30
CA TYR A 12 31.15 2.64 41.97
C TYR A 12 29.91 3.11 41.21
N SER A 13 29.74 4.42 41.11
CA SER A 13 28.74 5.01 40.22
C SER A 13 29.24 4.83 38.79
N SER A 14 28.80 3.76 38.13
CA SER A 14 29.14 3.44 36.75
C SER A 14 28.43 4.44 35.82
N GLY A 15 29.17 5.41 35.30
CA GLY A 15 28.71 6.31 34.23
C GLY A 15 28.94 5.70 32.85
N PHE A 16 28.05 5.98 31.89
CA PHE A 16 28.24 5.65 30.48
C PHE A 16 29.43 6.44 29.90
N THR A 17 30.22 5.80 29.04
CA THR A 17 31.30 6.51 28.33
C THR A 17 30.76 7.24 27.10
N LEU A 18 31.37 8.39 26.76
CA LEU A 18 31.06 9.10 25.50
C LEU A 18 31.36 8.24 24.27
N LEU A 19 32.35 7.35 24.38
CA LEU A 19 32.75 6.46 23.30
C LEU A 19 31.70 5.36 23.06
N GLU A 20 31.09 4.81 24.11
CA GLU A 20 29.96 3.89 23.98
C GLU A 20 28.78 4.55 23.26
N LEU A 21 28.45 5.80 23.63
CA LEU A 21 27.38 6.53 22.94
C LEU A 21 27.74 6.81 21.47
N LEU A 22 29.00 7.16 21.19
CA LEU A 22 29.48 7.46 19.83
C LEU A 22 29.37 6.26 18.90
N ILE A 23 29.79 5.07 19.33
CA ILE A 23 29.71 3.86 18.50
C ILE A 23 28.24 3.49 18.24
N VAL A 24 27.37 3.64 19.24
CA VAL A 24 25.93 3.34 19.09
C VAL A 24 25.29 4.22 18.02
N VAL A 25 25.52 5.54 18.03
CA VAL A 25 24.94 6.43 17.01
C VAL A 25 25.50 6.18 15.62
N ILE A 26 26.78 5.77 15.52
CA ILE A 26 27.39 5.38 14.24
C ILE A 26 26.70 4.13 13.66
N ILE A 27 26.51 3.08 14.47
CA ILE A 27 25.86 1.85 14.02
C ILE A 27 24.41 2.13 13.61
N ILE A 28 23.66 2.89 14.41
CA ILE A 28 22.27 3.27 14.08
C ILE A 28 22.22 4.09 12.79
N GLY A 29 23.18 4.99 12.56
CA GLY A 29 23.28 5.78 11.32
C GLY A 29 23.43 4.91 10.07
N ILE A 30 24.30 3.90 10.12
CA ILE A 30 24.51 2.95 9.01
C ILE A 30 23.24 2.14 8.75
N LEU A 31 22.64 1.56 9.80
CA LEU A 31 21.45 0.73 9.67
C LEU A 31 20.24 1.53 9.16
N SER A 32 20.07 2.78 9.61
CA SER A 32 18.93 3.63 9.23
C SER A 32 18.89 3.92 7.74
N THR A 33 20.06 4.08 7.10
CA THR A 33 20.16 4.37 5.67
C THR A 33 19.58 3.24 4.80
N ILE A 34 19.75 1.99 5.23
CA ILE A 34 19.21 0.82 4.51
C ILE A 34 17.75 0.56 4.91
N ALA A 35 17.44 0.71 6.20
CA ALA A 35 16.14 0.36 6.75
C ALA A 35 15.00 1.27 6.26
N LEU A 36 15.22 2.58 6.16
CA LEU A 36 14.19 3.55 5.79
C LEU A 36 13.55 3.30 4.41
N PRO A 37 14.31 3.20 3.29
CA PRO A 37 13.71 2.98 1.98
C PRO A 37 13.02 1.60 1.88
N GLN A 38 13.55 0.58 2.55
CA GLN A 38 12.91 -0.74 2.60
C GLN A 38 11.59 -0.71 3.37
N TYR A 39 11.54 0.03 4.47
CA TYR A 39 10.35 0.16 5.30
C TYR A 39 9.22 0.88 4.55
N THR A 40 9.51 2.00 3.88
CA THR A 40 8.50 2.74 3.10
C THR A 40 7.91 1.88 1.97
N GLN A 41 8.74 1.13 1.25
CA GLN A 41 8.27 0.20 0.22
C GLN A 41 7.36 -0.90 0.80
N THR A 42 7.68 -1.42 1.99
CA THR A 42 6.87 -2.44 2.66
C THR A 42 5.49 -1.89 3.03
N ILE A 43 5.43 -0.65 3.53
CA ILE A 43 4.17 0.03 3.84
C ILE A 43 3.34 0.26 2.57
N GLU A 44 3.95 0.69 1.46
CA GLU A 44 3.22 0.86 0.20
C GLU A 44 2.70 -0.48 -0.35
N LYS A 45 3.46 -1.58 -0.21
CA LYS A 45 2.97 -2.93 -0.53
C LYS A 45 1.76 -3.32 0.32
N ALA A 46 1.78 -3.04 1.62
CA ALA A 46 0.64 -3.30 2.50
C ALA A 46 -0.60 -2.46 2.09
N ARG A 47 -0.42 -1.17 1.83
CA ARG A 47 -1.48 -0.25 1.34
C ARG A 47 -2.05 -0.71 -0.02
N SER A 48 -1.21 -1.24 -0.89
CA SER A 48 -1.66 -1.79 -2.18
C SER A 48 -2.58 -3.00 -2.02
N GLY A 49 -2.47 -3.74 -0.91
CA GLY A 49 -3.40 -4.83 -0.56
C GLY A 49 -4.84 -4.34 -0.38
N GLU A 50 -5.02 -3.20 0.29
CA GLU A 50 -6.33 -2.56 0.43
C GLU A 50 -6.87 -2.12 -0.94
N ALA A 51 -6.00 -1.55 -1.79
CA ALA A 51 -6.38 -1.17 -3.15
C ALA A 51 -6.83 -2.37 -4.00
N ILE A 52 -6.18 -3.53 -3.85
CA ILE A 52 -6.57 -4.77 -4.52
C ILE A 52 -7.96 -5.24 -4.06
N ILE A 53 -8.27 -5.14 -2.77
CA ILE A 53 -9.57 -5.51 -2.22
C ILE A 53 -10.67 -4.61 -2.81
N ASN A 54 -10.46 -3.29 -2.83
CA ASN A 54 -11.41 -2.35 -3.42
C ASN A 54 -11.58 -2.56 -4.93
N ILE A 55 -10.49 -2.84 -5.66
CA ILE A 55 -10.56 -3.26 -7.07
C ILE A 55 -11.44 -4.51 -7.22
N GLY A 56 -11.30 -5.48 -6.31
CA GLY A 56 -12.13 -6.69 -6.29
C GLY A 56 -13.63 -6.39 -6.12
N ALA A 57 -13.98 -5.48 -5.20
CA ALA A 57 -15.37 -5.05 -5.01
C ALA A 57 -15.94 -4.38 -6.27
N ILE A 58 -15.19 -3.45 -6.87
CA ILE A 58 -15.57 -2.77 -8.12
C ILE A 58 -15.76 -3.79 -9.26
N ARG A 59 -14.84 -4.77 -9.38
CA ARG A 59 -14.89 -5.84 -10.38
C ARG A 59 -16.20 -6.64 -10.27
N VAL A 60 -16.56 -7.07 -9.05
CA VAL A 60 -17.79 -7.83 -8.82
C VAL A 60 -19.02 -6.98 -9.16
N ALA A 61 -19.01 -5.68 -8.84
CA ALA A 61 -20.11 -4.77 -9.18
C ALA A 61 -20.23 -4.57 -10.71
N LEU A 62 -19.12 -4.41 -11.42
CA LEU A 62 -19.08 -4.33 -12.89
C LEU A 62 -19.61 -5.62 -13.53
N ASP A 63 -19.20 -6.78 -12.99
CA ASP A 63 -19.66 -8.08 -13.47
C ASP A 63 -21.18 -8.24 -13.27
N ARG A 64 -21.71 -7.86 -12.09
CA ARG A 64 -23.14 -7.85 -11.79
C ARG A 64 -23.90 -6.93 -12.75
N TYR A 65 -23.41 -5.70 -12.95
CA TYR A 65 -24.05 -4.73 -13.84
C TYR A 65 -24.14 -5.27 -15.27
N TRP A 66 -23.07 -5.89 -15.76
CA TRP A 66 -23.05 -6.48 -17.10
C TRP A 66 -24.07 -7.61 -17.26
N TYR A 67 -24.24 -8.48 -16.25
CA TYR A 67 -25.27 -9.54 -16.30
C TYR A 67 -26.70 -9.00 -16.29
N GLN A 68 -26.94 -7.83 -15.68
CA GLN A 68 -28.27 -7.22 -15.62
C GLN A 68 -28.60 -6.41 -16.88
N ASN A 69 -27.63 -5.69 -17.42
CA ASN A 69 -27.85 -4.69 -18.48
C ASN A 69 -27.31 -5.13 -19.85
N GLY A 70 -26.55 -6.23 -19.93
CA GLY A 70 -25.91 -6.73 -21.15
C GLY A 70 -24.73 -5.88 -21.65
N ALA A 71 -24.38 -4.82 -20.94
CA ALA A 71 -23.28 -3.91 -21.24
C ALA A 71 -22.65 -3.40 -19.93
N LEU A 72 -21.40 -2.92 -20.01
CA LEU A 72 -20.75 -2.23 -18.90
C LEU A 72 -21.27 -0.79 -18.79
N PRO A 73 -21.21 -0.17 -17.60
CA PRO A 73 -21.57 1.24 -17.46
C PRO A 73 -20.54 2.13 -18.15
N ALA A 74 -20.92 3.39 -18.38
CA ALA A 74 -19.97 4.41 -18.84
C ALA A 74 -18.76 4.50 -17.88
N ASN A 75 -17.59 4.83 -18.44
CA ASN A 75 -16.33 4.90 -17.69
C ASN A 75 -16.47 5.74 -16.42
N ASP A 76 -15.90 5.24 -15.31
CA ASP A 76 -15.87 5.90 -14.00
C ASP A 76 -17.25 6.27 -13.41
N ASN A 77 -18.33 5.73 -13.95
CA ASN A 77 -19.66 5.94 -13.39
C ASN A 77 -19.95 4.97 -12.22
N PHE A 78 -19.39 5.28 -11.05
CA PHE A 78 -19.64 4.52 -9.82
C PHE A 78 -21.11 4.59 -9.36
N THR A 79 -21.87 5.62 -9.75
CA THR A 79 -23.29 5.73 -9.35
C THR A 79 -24.20 4.73 -10.05
N ALA A 80 -23.78 4.24 -11.23
CA ALA A 80 -24.46 3.15 -11.93
C ALA A 80 -24.13 1.78 -11.32
N LEU A 81 -23.10 1.70 -10.47
CA LEU A 81 -22.69 0.48 -9.81
C LEU A 81 -23.29 0.43 -8.40
N ASP A 82 -23.75 -0.75 -8.02
CA ASP A 82 -24.17 -1.06 -6.64
C ASP A 82 -22.93 -1.28 -5.75
N VAL A 83 -22.08 -0.25 -5.66
CA VAL A 83 -20.86 -0.22 -4.84
C VAL A 83 -20.58 1.19 -4.35
N ASP A 84 -20.14 1.32 -3.11
CA ASP A 84 -19.66 2.60 -2.59
C ASP A 84 -18.48 3.10 -3.44
N ASN A 85 -18.51 4.38 -3.83
CA ASN A 85 -17.41 4.98 -4.56
C ASN A 85 -16.21 5.18 -3.61
N PRO A 86 -15.11 4.41 -3.74
CA PRO A 86 -13.96 4.54 -2.84
C PRO A 86 -13.24 5.90 -3.00
N ASN A 87 -13.54 6.66 -4.06
CA ASN A 87 -13.00 7.99 -4.26
C ASN A 87 -13.65 9.06 -3.36
N ASN A 88 -14.79 8.76 -2.73
CA ASN A 88 -15.52 9.70 -1.86
C ASN A 88 -15.08 9.62 -0.39
N ILE A 89 -14.07 8.81 -0.07
CA ILE A 89 -13.54 8.65 1.29
C ILE A 89 -12.54 9.77 1.60
N THR A 90 -12.65 10.38 2.77
CA THR A 90 -11.66 11.35 3.30
C THR A 90 -10.34 10.64 3.60
N ASN A 91 -9.20 11.26 3.26
CA ASN A 91 -7.85 10.67 3.40
C ASN A 91 -7.58 9.41 2.55
N LYS A 92 -8.25 9.27 1.40
CA LYS A 92 -7.96 8.20 0.45
C LYS A 92 -6.48 8.17 0.04
N LEU A 93 -5.91 6.98 0.02
CA LEU A 93 -4.54 6.76 -0.46
C LEU A 93 -4.47 6.52 -1.96
N TYR A 94 -5.53 5.95 -2.54
CA TYR A 94 -5.63 5.62 -3.96
C TYR A 94 -6.83 6.30 -4.60
N LEU A 95 -6.68 6.68 -5.87
CA LEU A 95 -7.77 7.06 -6.75
C LEU A 95 -8.11 5.87 -7.65
N TYR A 96 -9.39 5.52 -7.69
CA TYR A 96 -9.91 4.39 -8.43
C TYR A 96 -10.61 4.85 -9.70
N SER A 97 -10.36 4.14 -10.79
CA SER A 97 -11.07 4.33 -12.05
C SER A 97 -11.37 3.00 -12.71
N PHE A 98 -12.40 2.93 -13.53
CA PHE A 98 -12.66 1.80 -14.40
C PHE A 98 -13.04 2.27 -15.79
N LYS A 99 -12.62 1.50 -16.79
CA LYS A 99 -12.88 1.81 -18.18
C LYS A 99 -13.28 0.55 -18.94
N ASP A 100 -14.37 0.66 -19.69
CA ASP A 100 -14.75 -0.33 -20.68
C ASP A 100 -13.76 -0.30 -21.85
N ASN A 101 -13.20 -1.47 -22.14
CA ASN A 101 -12.26 -1.73 -23.23
C ASN A 101 -12.88 -2.65 -24.30
N GLY A 102 -14.16 -3.00 -24.17
CA GLY A 102 -14.91 -3.77 -25.14
C GLY A 102 -15.15 -2.94 -26.40
N THR A 103 -14.88 -3.54 -27.56
CA THR A 103 -15.32 -3.01 -28.86
C THR A 103 -16.61 -3.68 -29.35
N THR A 104 -17.05 -4.74 -28.65
CA THR A 104 -18.25 -5.54 -28.96
C THR A 104 -18.92 -5.98 -27.66
N SER A 105 -20.26 -5.88 -27.58
CA SER A 105 -21.03 -6.18 -26.35
C SER A 105 -20.91 -7.64 -25.88
N THR A 106 -20.38 -8.54 -26.71
CA THR A 106 -20.22 -9.97 -26.42
C THR A 106 -19.05 -10.27 -25.48
N LYS A 107 -18.06 -9.37 -25.40
CA LYS A 107 -16.86 -9.55 -24.56
C LYS A 107 -16.79 -8.49 -23.48
N ARG A 108 -16.78 -8.93 -22.23
CA ARG A 108 -16.59 -8.12 -21.05
C ARG A 108 -15.11 -7.81 -20.87
N LYS A 109 -14.61 -6.81 -21.58
CA LYS A 109 -13.23 -6.32 -21.46
C LYS A 109 -13.25 -5.00 -20.71
N TYR A 110 -12.58 -4.92 -19.57
CA TYR A 110 -12.48 -3.68 -18.83
C TYR A 110 -11.19 -3.66 -18.02
N ASN A 111 -10.79 -2.47 -17.63
CA ASN A 111 -9.75 -2.29 -16.62
C ASN A 111 -10.33 -1.60 -15.40
N VAL A 112 -9.79 -1.94 -14.23
CA VAL A 112 -9.98 -1.19 -12.99
C VAL A 112 -8.60 -0.79 -12.50
N ASN A 113 -8.36 0.49 -12.31
CA ASN A 113 -7.08 1.04 -11.88
C ASN A 113 -7.22 1.60 -10.46
N ALA A 114 -6.16 1.46 -9.67
CA ALA A 114 -5.96 2.19 -8.43
C ALA A 114 -4.58 2.86 -8.51
N ILE A 115 -4.55 4.19 -8.51
CA ILE A 115 -3.32 4.99 -8.60
C ILE A 115 -3.09 5.71 -7.28
N ARG A 116 -1.89 5.60 -6.72
CA ARG A 116 -1.54 6.19 -5.43
C ARG A 116 -1.54 7.72 -5.53
N LEU A 117 -2.28 8.36 -4.63
CA LEU A 117 -2.33 9.81 -4.51
C LEU A 117 -0.97 10.37 -4.07
N GLY A 118 -0.41 11.29 -4.85
CA GLY A 118 0.89 11.90 -4.60
C GLY A 118 2.10 11.08 -5.09
N ASN A 119 1.90 9.85 -5.57
CA ASN A 119 2.95 9.07 -6.23
C ASN A 119 2.34 8.23 -7.37
N PRO A 120 2.14 8.81 -8.56
CA PRO A 120 1.44 8.15 -9.66
C PRO A 120 2.17 6.91 -10.21
N ASP A 121 3.47 6.76 -9.93
CA ASP A 121 4.26 5.57 -10.30
C ASP A 121 3.95 4.35 -9.41
N THR A 122 3.12 4.53 -8.38
CA THR A 122 2.64 3.46 -7.51
C THR A 122 1.19 3.15 -7.86
N TRP A 123 0.95 2.02 -8.51
CA TRP A 123 -0.39 1.66 -8.98
C TRP A 123 -0.61 0.16 -9.00
N VAL A 124 -1.90 -0.23 -8.90
CA VAL A 124 -2.37 -1.59 -9.12
C VAL A 124 -3.52 -1.54 -10.13
N LYS A 125 -3.61 -2.55 -10.98
CA LYS A 125 -4.60 -2.62 -12.05
C LYS A 125 -5.15 -4.03 -12.19
N TRP A 126 -6.46 -4.14 -12.32
CA TRP A 126 -7.11 -5.30 -12.90
C TRP A 126 -7.29 -5.07 -14.39
N ASN A 127 -6.89 -6.05 -15.21
CA ASN A 127 -7.19 -6.06 -16.64
C ASN A 127 -7.99 -7.31 -16.98
N GLN A 128 -9.27 -7.12 -17.33
CA GLN A 128 -10.16 -8.16 -17.82
C GLN A 128 -10.01 -8.27 -19.35
N THR A 129 -9.61 -9.44 -19.84
CA THR A 129 -9.29 -9.67 -21.26
C THR A 129 -10.43 -10.35 -22.02
N ASP A 130 -11.28 -11.09 -21.32
CA ASP A 130 -12.47 -11.75 -21.86
C ASP A 130 -13.51 -11.95 -20.75
N ASN A 131 -14.55 -12.78 -20.96
CA ASN A 131 -15.62 -12.95 -19.97
C ASN A 131 -15.16 -13.66 -18.66
N VAL A 132 -14.05 -14.37 -18.69
CA VAL A 132 -13.60 -15.27 -17.61
C VAL A 132 -12.20 -14.91 -17.09
N THR A 133 -11.35 -14.41 -17.97
CA THR A 133 -9.93 -14.14 -17.73
C THR A 133 -9.68 -12.69 -17.40
N GLY A 134 -8.97 -12.47 -16.30
CA GLY A 134 -8.31 -11.20 -16.02
C GLY A 134 -7.11 -11.40 -15.12
N LYS A 135 -6.26 -10.37 -15.04
CA LYS A 135 -5.00 -10.42 -14.30
C LYS A 135 -4.80 -9.13 -13.51
N ILE A 136 -4.32 -9.25 -12.28
CA ILE A 136 -3.77 -8.13 -11.53
C ILE A 136 -2.35 -7.85 -12.03
N THR A 137 -2.09 -6.61 -12.43
CA THR A 137 -0.76 -6.06 -12.63
C THR A 137 -0.51 -4.93 -11.64
N ARG A 138 0.74 -4.69 -11.31
CA ARG A 138 1.16 -3.65 -10.35
C ARG A 138 2.43 -2.99 -10.86
N SER A 139 2.72 -1.80 -10.37
CA SER A 139 3.93 -1.07 -10.74
C SER A 139 5.20 -1.67 -10.14
N GLU A 140 6.36 -1.29 -10.71
CA GLU A 140 7.70 -1.73 -10.28
C GLU A 140 7.97 -1.40 -8.80
N ASN A 141 7.49 -0.22 -8.34
CA ASN A 141 7.57 0.22 -6.94
C ASN A 141 6.90 -0.74 -5.95
N LEU A 142 5.94 -1.55 -6.42
CA LEU A 142 5.23 -2.56 -5.63
C LEU A 142 5.76 -3.99 -5.87
N GLY A 143 6.91 -4.12 -6.55
CA GLY A 143 7.50 -5.40 -6.95
C GLY A 143 6.82 -6.02 -8.18
N GLY A 144 6.22 -5.20 -9.04
CA GLY A 144 5.75 -5.62 -10.36
C GLY A 144 6.90 -5.92 -11.32
N PRO A 145 6.62 -6.56 -12.47
CA PRO A 145 7.63 -6.81 -13.49
C PRO A 145 8.23 -5.48 -13.99
N THR A 146 9.56 -5.42 -14.07
CA THR A 146 10.29 -4.30 -14.69
C THR A 146 10.08 -4.34 -16.19
N SER A 147 9.74 -3.20 -16.79
CA SER A 147 9.50 -3.12 -18.24
C SER A 147 10.77 -3.34 -19.06
#